data_AF-A0A382DFP5-F1
#
_entry.id   AF-A0A382DFP5-F1
#
_cell.length_a   1.000
_cell.length_b   1.000
_cell.length_c   1.000
_cell.angle_alpha   90.00
_cell.angle_beta   90.00
_cell.angle_gamma   90.00
#
_symmetry.space_group_name_H-M   'P 1'
#
loop_
_entity.id
_entity.type
_entity.pdbx_description
1 polymer ?
#
loop_
_entity_poly.entity_id
_entity_poly.type
_entity_poly.pdbx_seq_one_letter_code
_entity_poly.pdbx_strand_id
1 'polypeptide(L)'
;AEVFVMVATCVRAKTLTDARPTDRSPYTLADVFCLQSRERIEDRFRRLFRNSDASTYSVAQEAMKGTFSWVEEGVVDEDWIPNTVPIERSPAPSGPVEEKAKSVPEGKTEPA
;
A
#
# COMPACT_ATOMS: atom_id res chain seq x y z
N ALA A 1 9.46 6.98 -7.05
CA ALA A 1 10.36 5.94 -7.60
C ALA A 1 10.81 6.16 -9.05
N GLU A 2 10.28 7.15 -9.81
CA GLU A 2 10.60 7.31 -11.25
C GLU A 2 12.09 7.37 -11.60
N VAL A 3 12.87 8.19 -10.88
CA VAL A 3 14.30 8.38 -11.16
C VAL A 3 15.07 7.06 -11.05
N PHE A 4 14.76 6.24 -10.05
CA PHE A 4 15.38 4.92 -9.90
C PHE A 4 15.07 4.02 -11.10
N VAL A 5 13.81 3.99 -11.55
CA VAL A 5 13.40 3.16 -12.69
C VAL A 5 14.01 3.68 -14.01
N MET A 6 14.15 4.99 -14.18
CA MET A 6 14.86 5.56 -15.34
C MET A 6 16.31 5.07 -15.38
N VAL A 7 17.03 5.16 -14.25
CA VAL A 7 18.42 4.69 -14.16
C VAL A 7 18.50 3.18 -14.41
N ALA A 8 17.65 2.38 -13.76
CA ALA A 8 17.63 0.93 -13.95
C ALA A 8 17.37 0.53 -15.41
N THR A 9 16.44 1.22 -16.08
CA THR A 9 16.11 1.00 -17.49
C THR A 9 17.29 1.38 -18.40
N CYS A 10 17.94 2.52 -18.16
CA CYS A 10 19.13 2.94 -18.91
C CYS A 10 20.29 1.95 -18.75
N VAL A 11 20.56 1.50 -17.51
CA VAL A 11 21.60 0.50 -17.24
C VAL A 11 21.27 -0.82 -17.95
N ARG A 12 20.02 -1.27 -17.89
CA ARG A 12 19.59 -2.49 -18.57
C ARG A 12 19.71 -2.39 -20.08
N ALA A 13 19.29 -1.26 -20.67
CA ALA A 13 19.42 -1.02 -22.11
C ALA A 13 20.89 -1.04 -22.56
N LYS A 14 21.79 -0.45 -21.76
CA LYS A 14 23.22 -0.54 -21.98
C LYS A 14 23.71 -1.99 -21.94
N THR A 15 23.37 -2.75 -20.90
CA THR A 15 23.79 -4.17 -20.79
C THR A 15 23.32 -5.01 -21.99
N LEU A 16 22.07 -4.82 -22.45
CA LEU A 16 21.54 -5.55 -23.59
C LEU A 16 22.23 -5.16 -24.90
N THR A 17 22.53 -3.87 -25.08
CA THR A 17 23.22 -3.37 -26.28
C THR A 17 24.69 -3.77 -26.30
N ASP A 18 25.37 -3.79 -25.15
CA ASP A 18 26.76 -4.26 -25.04
C ASP A 18 26.84 -5.76 -25.41
N ALA A 19 25.82 -6.56 -25.07
CA ALA A 19 25.74 -7.98 -25.46
C ALA A 19 25.42 -8.20 -26.95
N ARG A 20 24.73 -7.25 -27.61
CA ARG A 20 24.39 -7.28 -29.04
C ARG A 20 24.53 -5.88 -29.66
N PRO A 21 25.74 -5.49 -30.09
CA PRO A 21 26.02 -4.11 -30.51
C PRO A 21 25.22 -3.61 -31.71
N THR A 22 24.72 -4.51 -32.55
CA THR A 22 23.88 -4.21 -33.71
C THR A 22 22.42 -3.92 -33.36
N ASP A 23 21.96 -4.33 -32.18
CA ASP A 23 20.58 -4.10 -31.73
C ASP A 23 20.50 -2.84 -30.86
N ARG A 24 19.85 -1.80 -31.41
CA ARG A 24 19.61 -0.53 -30.72
C ARG A 24 18.22 -0.42 -30.09
N SER A 25 17.35 -1.41 -30.30
CA SER A 25 15.97 -1.39 -29.77
C SER A 25 15.87 -1.19 -28.25
N PRO A 26 16.81 -1.68 -27.39
CA PRO A 26 16.74 -1.43 -25.96
C PRO A 26 16.87 0.06 -25.61
N TYR A 27 17.70 0.81 -26.34
CA TYR A 27 17.83 2.25 -26.14
C TYR A 27 16.59 3.01 -26.56
N THR A 28 15.95 2.64 -27.67
CA THR A 28 14.69 3.25 -28.10
C THR A 28 13.59 3.10 -27.05
N LEU A 29 13.48 1.92 -26.42
CA LEU A 29 12.53 1.70 -25.34
C LEU A 29 12.87 2.51 -24.08
N ALA A 30 14.15 2.56 -23.71
CA ALA A 30 14.62 3.34 -22.57
C ALA A 30 14.36 4.84 -22.73
N ASP A 31 14.52 5.36 -23.95
CA ASP A 31 14.29 6.77 -24.26
C ASP A 31 12.82 7.17 -24.07
N VAL A 32 11.89 6.40 -24.65
CA VAL A 32 10.44 6.63 -24.48
C VAL A 32 10.03 6.53 -23.02
N PHE A 33 10.56 5.55 -22.28
CA PHE A 33 10.29 5.44 -20.85
C PHE A 33 10.77 6.68 -20.09
N CYS A 34 12.00 7.14 -20.34
CA CYS A 34 12.56 8.31 -19.69
C CYS A 34 11.79 9.59 -20.01
N LEU A 35 11.34 9.75 -21.25
CA LEU A 35 10.51 10.88 -21.67
C LEU A 35 9.20 10.92 -20.88
N GLN A 36 8.49 9.79 -20.78
CA GLN A 36 7.25 9.71 -20.00
C GLN A 36 7.48 9.87 -18.49
N SER A 37 8.57 9.32 -17.95
CA SER A 37 8.94 9.49 -16.55
C SER A 37 9.16 10.96 -16.19
N ARG A 38 9.76 11.76 -17.06
CA ARG A 38 9.97 13.20 -16.84
C ARG A 38 8.65 13.94 -16.68
N GLU A 39 7.69 13.70 -17.58
CA GLU A 39 6.34 14.29 -17.48
C GLU A 39 5.66 13.91 -16.15
N ARG A 40 5.73 12.63 -15.75
CA ARG A 40 5.15 12.18 -14.47
C ARG A 40 5.88 12.76 -13.25
N ILE A 41 7.18 13.02 -13.35
CA ILE A 41 7.95 13.69 -12.28
C ILE A 41 7.48 15.14 -12.15
N GLU A 42 7.41 15.85 -13.27
CA GLU A 42 6.98 17.25 -13.29
C GLU A 42 5.57 17.42 -12.72
N ASP A 43 4.62 16.59 -13.13
CA ASP A 43 3.26 16.64 -12.61
C ASP A 43 3.21 16.41 -11.09
N ARG A 44 3.96 15.43 -10.59
CA ARG A 44 4.02 15.17 -9.14
C ARG A 44 4.61 16.35 -8.37
N PHE A 45 5.69 16.96 -8.87
CA PHE A 45 6.26 18.15 -8.24
C PHE A 45 5.29 19.32 -8.27
N ARG A 46 4.57 19.54 -9.38
CA ARG A 46 3.53 20.57 -9.47
C ARG A 46 2.45 20.37 -8.41
N ARG A 47 2.03 19.12 -8.16
CA ARG A 47 1.01 18.78 -7.14
C ARG A 47 1.51 18.96 -5.71
N LEU A 48 2.81 18.78 -5.45
CA LEU A 48 3.39 19.05 -4.13
C LEU A 48 3.28 20.52 -3.73
N PHE A 49 3.40 21.45 -4.68
CA PHE A 49 3.35 22.89 -4.39
C PHE A 49 1.97 23.52 -4.58
N ARG A 50 1.05 22.81 -5.23
CA ARG A 50 -0.34 23.25 -5.44
C ARG A 50 -1.30 22.29 -4.76
N ASN A 51 -1.30 22.35 -3.43
CA ASN A 51 -2.18 21.57 -2.57
C ASN A 51 -2.97 22.49 -1.63
N SER A 52 -3.97 21.93 -0.96
CA SER A 52 -4.83 22.63 0.00
C SER A 52 -4.38 22.35 1.44
N ASP A 53 -3.12 21.96 1.66
CA ASP A 53 -2.65 21.50 2.97
C ASP A 53 -2.72 22.63 3.99
N ALA A 54 -2.41 23.87 3.59
CA ALA A 54 -2.50 25.03 4.48
C ALA A 54 -3.93 25.27 4.98
N SER A 55 -4.92 25.25 4.09
CA SER A 55 -6.33 25.38 4.49
C SER A 55 -6.81 24.18 5.29
N THR A 56 -6.39 22.96 4.90
CA THR A 56 -6.75 21.73 5.60
C THR A 56 -6.19 21.71 7.02
N TYR A 57 -4.93 22.14 7.18
CA TYR A 57 -4.27 22.26 8.47
C TYR A 57 -4.98 23.29 9.36
N SER A 58 -5.35 24.45 8.81
CA SER A 58 -6.12 25.44 9.54
C SER A 58 -7.46 24.90 10.03
N VAL A 59 -8.21 24.19 9.18
CA VAL A 59 -9.48 23.56 9.57
C VAL A 59 -9.26 22.49 10.64
N ALA A 60 -8.22 21.67 10.51
CA ALA A 60 -7.89 20.67 11.53
C ALA A 60 -7.59 21.32 12.90
N GLN A 61 -6.89 22.46 12.93
CA GLN A 61 -6.68 23.22 14.16
C GLN A 61 -7.99 23.72 14.78
N GLU A 62 -8.92 24.22 13.96
CA GLU A 62 -10.25 24.64 14.46
C GLU A 62 -11.09 23.46 14.96
N ALA A 63 -10.99 22.30 14.32
CA ALA A 63 -11.61 21.07 14.78
C ALA A 63 -11.09 20.65 16.16
N MET A 64 -9.76 20.66 16.36
CA MET A 64 -9.14 20.34 17.64
C MET A 64 -9.50 21.32 18.76
N LYS A 65 -9.94 22.55 18.43
CA LYS A 65 -10.47 23.51 19.39
C LYS A 65 -11.96 23.26 19.75
N GLY A 66 -12.60 22.27 19.13
CA GLY A 66 -14.03 21.99 19.30
C GLY A 66 -14.94 22.90 18.48
N THR A 67 -14.42 23.69 17.53
CA THR A 67 -15.21 24.64 16.73
C THR A 67 -16.30 23.95 15.89
N PHE A 68 -16.10 22.67 15.57
CA PHE A 68 -17.04 21.84 14.82
C PHE A 68 -17.76 20.80 15.69
N SER A 69 -17.86 21.00 17.01
CA SER A 69 -18.56 20.07 17.92
C SER A 69 -20.03 19.86 17.56
N TRP A 70 -20.65 20.82 16.88
CA TRP A 70 -22.00 20.67 16.34
C TRP A 70 -22.15 19.50 15.35
N VAL A 71 -21.05 19.01 14.74
CA VAL A 71 -21.07 17.81 13.89
C VAL A 71 -21.33 16.54 14.70
N GLU A 72 -21.02 16.56 15.99
CA GLU A 72 -21.20 15.44 16.91
C GLU A 72 -22.63 15.40 17.48
N GLU A 73 -23.43 16.46 17.30
CA GLU A 73 -24.81 16.51 17.79
C GLU A 73 -25.67 15.41 17.13
N GLY A 74 -26.17 14.49 17.95
CA GLY A 74 -26.98 13.35 17.50
C GLY A 74 -26.17 12.10 17.12
N VAL A 75 -24.84 12.16 17.23
CA VAL A 75 -24.00 10.96 17.28
C VAL A 75 -24.16 10.32 18.66
N VAL A 76 -24.28 9.00 18.69
CA VAL A 76 -24.48 8.27 19.95
C VAL A 76 -23.14 8.20 20.70
N ASP A 77 -23.12 8.65 21.95
CA ASP A 77 -21.92 8.65 22.79
C ASP A 77 -21.39 7.23 23.07
N GLU A 78 -20.12 7.13 23.48
CA GLU A 78 -19.43 5.88 23.91
C GLU A 78 -20.27 5.09 24.93
N ASP A 79 -21.07 5.78 25.74
CA ASP A 79 -21.99 5.21 26.73
C ASP A 79 -23.07 4.28 26.12
N TRP A 80 -23.33 4.38 24.81
CA TRP A 80 -24.22 3.45 24.09
C TRP A 80 -23.54 2.16 23.67
N ILE A 81 -22.20 2.13 23.61
CA ILE A 81 -21.48 0.86 23.49
C ILE A 81 -21.66 0.18 24.85
N PRO A 82 -22.49 -0.88 24.96
CA PRO A 82 -22.68 -1.53 26.25
C PRO A 82 -21.31 -2.02 26.70
N ASN A 83 -20.85 -1.60 27.90
CA ASN A 83 -19.56 -1.97 28.49
C ASN A 83 -19.17 -3.40 28.08
N THR A 84 -18.45 -3.54 26.98
CA THR A 84 -18.07 -4.86 26.49
C THR A 84 -16.95 -5.24 27.42
N VAL A 85 -17.22 -6.23 28.27
CA VAL A 85 -16.20 -6.93 29.05
C VAL A 85 -14.93 -7.03 28.20
N PRO A 86 -13.76 -6.57 28.70
CA PRO A 86 -12.52 -6.68 27.95
C PRO A 86 -12.42 -8.10 27.43
N ILE A 87 -12.36 -8.26 26.11
CA ILE A 87 -12.05 -9.56 25.53
C ILE A 87 -10.63 -9.83 25.99
N GLU A 88 -10.47 -10.64 27.04
CA GLU A 88 -9.17 -11.19 27.40
C GLU A 88 -8.64 -11.83 26.12
N ARG A 89 -7.61 -11.20 25.53
CA ARG A 89 -6.80 -11.90 24.55
C ARG A 89 -6.20 -13.05 25.32
N SER A 90 -6.78 -14.25 25.17
CA SER A 90 -6.14 -15.47 25.62
C SER A 90 -4.69 -15.38 25.14
N PRO A 91 -3.70 -15.48 26.04
CA PRO A 91 -2.32 -15.39 25.63
C PRO A 91 -2.11 -16.36 24.47
N ALA A 92 -1.48 -15.87 23.41
CA ALA A 92 -1.09 -16.72 22.29
C ALA A 92 -0.39 -17.96 22.88
N PRO A 93 -0.70 -19.18 22.42
CA PRO A 93 -0.09 -20.37 22.98
C PRO A 93 1.43 -20.25 22.84
N SER A 94 2.12 -19.94 23.94
CA SER A 94 3.57 -19.89 24.03
C SER A 94 4.09 -21.30 24.28
N GLY A 95 3.73 -22.20 23.37
CA GLY A 95 4.18 -23.58 23.32
C GLY A 95 4.30 -24.01 21.85
N PRO A 96 5.15 -25.01 21.53
CA PRO A 96 5.24 -25.52 20.18
C PRO A 96 3.85 -25.95 19.71
N VAL A 97 3.45 -25.49 18.52
CA VAL A 97 2.23 -25.97 17.87
C VAL A 97 2.44 -27.45 17.57
N GLU A 98 1.95 -28.34 18.44
CA GLU A 98 1.81 -29.75 18.08
C GLU A 98 0.70 -29.85 17.04
N GLU A 99 1.12 -29.98 15.79
CA GLU A 99 0.27 -30.32 14.65
C GLU A 99 -0.23 -31.76 14.84
N LYS A 100 -1.34 -31.94 15.57
CA LYS A 100 -2.07 -33.20 15.51
C LYS A 100 -2.82 -33.25 14.18
N ALA A 101 -2.16 -33.85 13.19
CA ALA A 101 -2.76 -34.26 11.93
C ALA A 101 -4.06 -35.03 12.22
N LYS A 102 -5.19 -34.43 11.85
CA LYS A 102 -6.49 -35.08 11.91
C LYS A 102 -6.53 -36.09 10.77
N SER A 103 -6.47 -37.37 11.10
CA SER A 103 -6.57 -38.48 10.15
C SER A 103 -7.92 -38.41 9.42
N VAL A 104 -7.84 -38.38 8.09
CA VAL A 104 -8.99 -38.51 7.18
C VAL A 104 -9.43 -39.97 7.20
N PRO A 105 -10.72 -40.30 7.43
CA PRO A 105 -11.17 -41.68 7.32
C PRO A 105 -11.32 -42.06 5.85
N GLU A 106 -10.60 -43.11 5.44
CA GLU A 106 -10.73 -43.74 4.11
C GLU A 106 -12.15 -44.26 3.91
N GLY A 107 -12.83 -43.73 2.89
CA GLY A 107 -14.09 -44.25 2.40
C GLY A 107 -13.87 -45.63 1.78
N LYS A 108 -14.58 -46.63 2.30
CA LYS A 108 -14.62 -47.98 1.74
C LYS A 108 -15.31 -47.96 0.38
N THR A 109 -14.61 -48.38 -0.67
CA THR A 109 -15.19 -48.83 -1.95
C THR A 109 -15.88 -50.17 -1.76
N GLU A 110 -17.18 -50.20 -2.03
CA GLU A 110 -18.01 -51.41 -2.11
C GLU A 110 -17.92 -52.01 -3.52
N PRO A 111 -17.77 -53.34 -3.70
CA PRO A 111 -17.61 -53.93 -5.03
C PRO A 111 -18.91 -54.51 -5.61
N ALA A 112 -19.04 -54.30 -6.93
CA ALA A 112 -19.80 -55.01 -7.98
C ALA A 112 -21.34 -55.06 -7.88
#